data_AF-S6EXC4-F1
#
_entry.id   AF-S6EXC4-F1
#
_cell.length_a   1.000
_cell.length_b   1.000
_cell.length_c   1.000
_cell.angle_alpha   90.00
_cell.angle_beta   90.00
_cell.angle_gamma   90.00
#
_symmetry.space_group_name_H-M   'P 1'
#
loop_
_entity.id
_entity.type
_entity.pdbx_description
1 polymer ?
#
loop_
_entity_poly.entity_id
_entity_poly.type
_entity_poly.pdbx_seq_one_letter_code
_entity_poly.pdbx_strand_id
1 'polypeptide(L)'
;MRSTPVLRTALVAALPFTVLAADGKSTRYWDCCKPSCSWPGKAAVSQPVFACDRNFNRIYDFNAKSGCDGGSAYSCADQTPWAVNDQFSYGFAATNIAGGNEASWCCAC
;
A
#
# COMPACT_ATOMS: atom_id res chain seq x y z
N MET A 1 -30.60 47.22 -24.05
CA MET A 1 -30.23 45.78 -24.03
C MET A 1 -29.38 45.54 -22.78
N ARG A 2 -29.96 44.95 -21.73
CA ARG A 2 -29.24 44.65 -20.47
C ARG A 2 -28.85 43.17 -20.49
N SER A 3 -27.56 42.89 -20.63
CA SER A 3 -27.00 41.54 -20.50
C SER A 3 -26.85 41.20 -19.03
N THR A 4 -27.55 40.17 -18.56
CA THR A 4 -27.35 39.50 -17.28
C THR A 4 -26.23 38.47 -17.41
N PRO A 5 -25.19 38.46 -16.56
CA PRO A 5 -24.21 37.39 -16.56
C PRO A 5 -24.76 36.21 -15.75
N VAL A 6 -24.85 35.05 -16.37
CA VAL A 6 -25.16 33.79 -15.69
C VAL A 6 -23.91 33.32 -14.96
N LEU A 7 -23.87 33.50 -13.65
CA LEU A 7 -22.83 32.98 -12.77
C LEU A 7 -22.96 31.46 -12.70
N ARG A 8 -22.07 30.74 -13.39
CA ARG A 8 -21.97 29.28 -13.32
C ARG A 8 -21.28 28.88 -12.01
N THR A 9 -22.06 28.45 -11.03
CA THR A 9 -21.57 27.86 -9.79
C THR A 9 -21.01 26.47 -10.10
N ALA A 10 -19.67 26.32 -10.07
CA ALA A 10 -19.04 25.02 -10.14
C ALA A 10 -19.14 24.33 -8.78
N LEU A 11 -19.89 23.23 -8.70
CA LEU A 11 -19.99 22.39 -7.53
C LEU A 11 -18.69 21.56 -7.43
N VAL A 12 -17.75 21.98 -6.58
CA VAL A 12 -16.58 21.16 -6.24
C VAL A 12 -17.05 20.04 -5.33
N ALA A 13 -17.14 18.82 -5.86
CA ALA A 13 -17.42 17.64 -5.06
C ALA A 13 -16.22 17.37 -4.14
N ALA A 14 -16.37 17.68 -2.85
CA ALA A 14 -15.40 17.31 -1.83
C ALA A 14 -15.44 15.80 -1.64
N LEU A 15 -14.42 15.09 -2.12
CA LEU A 15 -14.19 13.68 -1.78
C LEU A 15 -13.92 13.60 -0.27
N PRO A 16 -14.69 12.82 0.51
CA PRO A 16 -14.40 12.64 1.92
C PRO A 16 -13.13 11.79 2.05
N PHE A 17 -12.01 12.43 2.37
CA PHE A 17 -10.87 11.75 2.96
C PHE A 17 -11.32 11.30 4.35
N THR A 18 -11.70 10.04 4.49
CA THR A 18 -11.97 9.44 5.79
C THR A 18 -10.64 9.27 6.51
N VAL A 19 -10.35 10.17 7.44
CA VAL A 19 -9.20 10.04 8.34
C VAL A 19 -9.55 8.98 9.39
N LEU A 20 -9.01 7.78 9.22
CA LEU A 20 -9.09 6.70 10.21
C LEU A 20 -8.07 6.97 11.34
N ALA A 21 -8.37 7.94 12.22
CA ALA A 21 -7.67 8.03 13.49
C ALA A 21 -8.31 7.03 14.46
N ALA A 22 -7.64 5.91 14.68
CA ALA A 22 -8.10 4.84 15.54
C ALA A 22 -6.94 4.29 16.37
N ASP A 23 -7.26 3.75 17.56
CA ASP A 23 -6.29 3.02 18.36
C ASP A 23 -5.89 1.72 17.65
N GLY A 24 -4.60 1.39 17.72
CA GLY A 24 -4.03 0.18 17.13
C GLY A 24 -3.12 -0.57 18.09
N LYS A 25 -2.84 -1.83 17.78
CA LYS A 25 -1.78 -2.62 18.42
C LYS A 25 -0.75 -2.98 17.36
N SER A 26 0.52 -2.90 17.71
CA SER A 26 1.62 -3.30 16.83
C SER A 26 2.28 -4.58 17.32
N THR A 27 2.83 -5.32 16.36
CA THR A 27 3.76 -6.44 16.58
C THR A 27 4.99 -6.21 15.69
N ARG A 28 5.93 -7.16 15.66
CA ARG A 28 7.07 -7.15 14.75
C ARG A 28 7.20 -8.52 14.09
N TYR A 29 7.51 -8.56 12.81
CA TYR A 29 7.72 -9.80 12.08
C TYR A 29 8.63 -9.57 10.86
N TRP A 30 9.26 -10.65 10.40
CA TRP A 30 9.87 -10.78 9.10
C TRP A 30 9.89 -12.27 8.75
N ASP A 31 8.98 -12.72 7.90
CA ASP A 31 8.82 -14.14 7.52
C ASP A 31 9.42 -14.49 6.14
N CYS A 32 10.01 -13.50 5.48
CA CYS A 32 10.51 -13.54 4.10
C CYS A 32 9.44 -13.84 3.02
N CYS A 33 8.17 -14.04 3.36
CA CYS A 33 7.14 -14.41 2.40
C CYS A 33 6.89 -13.29 1.38
N LYS A 34 6.41 -13.65 0.19
CA LYS A 34 5.86 -12.67 -0.75
C LYS A 34 4.73 -11.88 -0.06
N PRO A 35 4.79 -10.54 -0.01
CA PRO A 35 3.72 -9.73 0.58
C PRO A 35 2.38 -9.96 -0.13
N SER A 36 1.25 -9.92 0.60
CA SER A 36 -0.06 -10.14 -0.02
C SER A 36 -0.39 -9.07 -1.07
N CYS A 37 -0.01 -7.82 -0.84
CA CYS A 37 -0.16 -6.70 -1.78
C CYS A 37 0.81 -6.77 -2.99
N SER A 38 1.66 -7.80 -3.08
CA SER A 38 2.47 -8.10 -4.28
C SER A 38 1.70 -8.92 -5.32
N TRP A 39 0.47 -9.33 -5.05
CA TRP A 39 -0.40 -10.00 -6.02
C TRP A 39 -1.20 -8.98 -6.85
N PRO A 40 -1.33 -9.19 -8.17
CA PRO A 40 -2.23 -8.39 -9.00
C PRO A 40 -3.69 -8.45 -8.51
N GLY A 41 -4.43 -7.36 -8.70
CA GLY A 41 -5.87 -7.31 -8.40
C GLY A 41 -6.23 -7.17 -6.92
N LYS A 42 -5.26 -7.00 -6.02
CA LYS A 42 -5.53 -6.80 -4.59
C LYS A 42 -6.10 -5.42 -4.25
N ALA A 43 -5.73 -4.38 -4.99
CA ALA A 43 -6.22 -3.01 -4.85
C ALA A 43 -6.08 -2.24 -6.18
N ALA A 44 -6.73 -1.07 -6.27
CA ALA A 44 -6.57 -0.15 -7.39
C ALA A 44 -5.27 0.66 -7.25
N VAL A 45 -4.17 0.08 -7.69
CA VAL A 45 -2.81 0.66 -7.61
C VAL A 45 -2.17 0.72 -8.99
N SER A 46 -1.15 1.57 -9.16
CA SER A 46 -0.40 1.66 -10.43
C SER A 46 0.33 0.35 -10.77
N GLN A 47 0.82 -0.35 -9.75
CA GLN A 47 1.36 -1.70 -9.81
C GLN A 47 1.35 -2.34 -8.42
N PRO A 48 1.36 -3.68 -8.30
CA PRO A 48 1.55 -4.35 -7.01
C PRO A 48 2.92 -4.05 -6.41
N VAL A 49 3.06 -4.35 -5.12
CA VAL A 49 4.35 -4.27 -4.41
C VAL A 49 5.35 -5.24 -5.06
N PHE A 50 6.58 -4.82 -5.30
CA PHE A 50 7.61 -5.74 -5.79
C PHE A 50 7.87 -6.88 -4.80
N ALA A 51 7.97 -8.09 -5.31
CA ALA A 51 8.61 -9.19 -4.60
C ALA A 51 10.04 -9.38 -5.16
N CYS A 52 10.88 -10.10 -4.44
CA CYS A 52 12.26 -10.36 -4.84
C CYS A 52 12.58 -11.84 -4.89
N ASP A 53 13.60 -12.21 -5.66
CA ASP A 53 14.19 -13.53 -5.59
C ASP A 53 14.99 -13.72 -4.29
N ARG A 54 15.54 -14.94 -4.09
CA ARG A 54 16.34 -15.27 -2.90
C ARG A 54 17.61 -14.43 -2.71
N ASN A 55 18.04 -13.73 -3.77
CA ASN A 55 19.22 -12.86 -3.78
C ASN A 55 18.82 -11.38 -3.69
N PHE A 56 17.56 -11.08 -3.36
CA PHE A 56 17.00 -9.73 -3.25
C PHE A 56 16.93 -8.94 -4.56
N ASN A 57 16.94 -9.61 -5.72
CA ASN A 57 16.67 -8.95 -7.01
C ASN A 57 15.16 -8.87 -7.23
N ARG A 58 14.67 -7.71 -7.67
CA ARG A 58 13.23 -7.52 -7.96
C ARG A 58 12.75 -8.46 -9.05
N ILE A 59 11.61 -9.10 -8.80
CA ILE A 59 10.88 -9.91 -9.76
C ILE A 59 9.80 -9.03 -10.39
N TYR A 60 9.79 -8.96 -11.73
CA TYR A 60 8.80 -8.19 -12.49
C TYR A 60 7.57 -9.02 -12.90
N ASP A 61 7.64 -10.35 -12.73
CA ASP A 61 6.46 -11.21 -12.79
C ASP A 61 5.71 -11.17 -11.45
N PHE A 62 4.70 -10.31 -11.36
CA PHE A 62 3.87 -10.20 -10.17
C PHE A 62 3.02 -11.46 -9.88
N ASN A 63 2.92 -12.42 -10.80
CA ASN A 63 2.27 -13.71 -10.58
C ASN A 63 3.22 -14.79 -10.02
N ALA A 64 4.51 -14.49 -9.85
CA ALA A 64 5.48 -15.43 -9.28
C ALA A 64 5.02 -15.93 -7.90
N LYS A 65 5.08 -17.26 -7.71
CA LYS A 65 4.59 -17.91 -6.50
C LYS A 65 5.46 -17.56 -5.28
N SER A 66 4.83 -17.41 -4.12
CA SER A 66 5.53 -17.13 -2.86
C SER A 66 6.48 -18.26 -2.47
N GLY A 67 7.67 -17.95 -1.97
CA GLY A 67 8.59 -18.94 -1.39
C GLY A 67 7.97 -19.71 -0.21
N CYS A 68 7.06 -19.09 0.53
CA CYS A 68 6.32 -19.73 1.61
C CYS A 68 5.25 -20.73 1.12
N ASP A 69 5.03 -20.81 -0.19
CA ASP A 69 4.18 -21.80 -0.86
C ASP A 69 5.00 -22.53 -1.96
N GLY A 70 6.30 -22.73 -1.73
CA GLY A 70 7.18 -23.48 -2.63
C GLY A 70 7.57 -22.76 -3.94
N GLY A 71 7.34 -21.46 -4.02
CA GLY A 71 7.75 -20.62 -5.15
C GLY A 71 9.12 -19.95 -4.99
N SER A 72 9.34 -18.87 -5.74
CA SER A 72 10.62 -18.15 -5.81
C SER A 72 10.54 -16.67 -5.41
N ALA A 73 9.35 -16.18 -5.03
CA ALA A 73 9.13 -14.79 -4.65
C ALA A 73 9.10 -14.60 -3.13
N TYR A 74 9.89 -13.64 -2.65
CA TYR A 74 10.10 -13.30 -1.24
C TYR A 74 9.89 -11.80 -1.02
N SER A 75 9.84 -11.36 0.24
CA SER A 75 9.90 -9.93 0.57
C SER A 75 11.29 -9.35 0.20
N CYS A 76 11.31 -8.14 -0.35
CA CYS A 76 12.54 -7.48 -0.76
C CYS A 76 13.27 -6.84 0.42
N ALA A 77 14.60 -6.86 0.42
CA ALA A 77 15.40 -6.24 1.48
C ALA A 77 15.28 -4.70 1.53
N ASP A 78 14.88 -4.05 0.44
CA ASP A 78 14.59 -2.61 0.42
C ASP A 78 13.23 -2.25 1.06
N GLN A 79 12.46 -3.26 1.51
CA GLN A 79 11.21 -3.09 2.27
C GLN A 79 11.43 -3.17 3.79
N THR A 80 12.62 -2.80 4.25
CA THR A 80 12.97 -2.67 5.67
C THR A 80 12.74 -1.25 6.18
N PRO A 81 12.45 -1.06 7.48
CA PRO A 81 12.33 0.27 8.06
C PRO A 81 13.68 1.01 8.10
N TRP A 82 13.65 2.34 8.08
CA TRP A 82 14.82 3.19 8.28
C TRP A 82 14.47 4.46 9.04
N ALA A 83 15.45 4.98 9.79
CA ALA A 83 15.33 6.25 10.48
C ALA A 83 15.58 7.42 9.52
N VAL A 84 14.71 8.42 9.58
CA VAL A 84 14.93 9.72 8.93
C VAL A 84 15.68 10.66 9.88
N ASN A 85 15.34 10.59 11.17
CA ASN A 85 16.01 11.24 12.29
C ASN A 85 15.66 10.52 13.61
N ASP A 86 16.16 11.03 14.73
CA ASP A 86 15.98 10.42 16.06
C ASP A 86 14.52 10.26 16.51
N GLN A 87 13.57 10.96 15.88
CA GLN A 87 12.15 10.98 16.26
C GLN A 87 11.22 10.48 15.14
N PHE A 88 11.74 10.16 13.95
CA PHE A 88 10.93 9.81 12.79
C PHE A 88 11.57 8.72 11.92
N SER A 89 10.77 7.76 11.50
CA SER A 89 11.18 6.62 10.67
C SER A 89 10.10 6.32 9.62
N TYR A 90 10.52 5.77 8.49
CA TYR A 90 9.64 5.15 7.52
C TYR A 90 9.77 3.62 7.61
N GLY A 91 8.77 2.91 7.09
CA GLY A 91 8.80 1.46 7.04
C GLY A 91 7.57 0.88 6.35
N PHE A 92 7.40 -0.42 6.55
CA PHE A 92 6.37 -1.23 5.93
C PHE A 92 5.72 -2.09 7.00
N ALA A 93 4.44 -2.46 6.81
CA ALA A 93 3.71 -3.29 7.75
C ALA A 93 2.69 -4.17 7.04
N ALA A 94 2.43 -5.35 7.63
CA ALA A 94 1.19 -6.06 7.38
C ALA A 94 0.09 -5.43 8.25
N THR A 95 -1.08 -5.21 7.68
CA THR A 95 -2.20 -4.53 8.35
C THR A 95 -3.46 -5.37 8.32
N ASN A 96 -4.25 -5.22 9.37
CA ASN A 96 -5.64 -5.64 9.44
C ASN A 96 -6.40 -4.48 10.07
N ILE A 97 -7.18 -3.77 9.26
CA ILE A 97 -7.82 -2.51 9.66
C ILE A 97 -9.33 -2.74 9.77
N ALA A 98 -9.90 -2.41 10.92
CA ALA A 98 -11.33 -2.57 11.18
C ALA A 98 -12.18 -1.83 10.15
N GLY A 99 -13.20 -2.51 9.60
CA GLY A 99 -14.08 -1.94 8.58
C GLY A 99 -13.47 -1.87 7.16
N GLY A 100 -12.22 -2.30 6.98
CA GLY A 100 -11.54 -2.35 5.69
C GLY A 100 -11.32 -3.77 5.16
N ASN A 101 -10.65 -3.84 4.01
CA ASN A 101 -10.12 -5.05 3.39
C ASN A 101 -8.85 -4.72 2.59
N GLU A 102 -8.21 -5.71 1.97
CA GLU A 102 -6.98 -5.50 1.19
C GLU A 102 -7.13 -4.44 0.09
N ALA A 103 -8.29 -4.30 -0.54
CA ALA A 103 -8.50 -3.29 -1.57
C ALA A 103 -8.45 -1.86 -1.02
N SER A 104 -8.73 -1.68 0.28
CA SER A 104 -8.68 -0.38 0.95
C SER A 104 -7.31 -0.02 1.54
N TRP A 105 -6.49 -1.01 1.91
CA TRP A 105 -5.22 -0.75 2.62
C TRP A 105 -3.95 -1.13 1.86
N CYS A 106 -4.04 -1.93 0.79
CA CYS A 106 -2.84 -2.27 0.03
C CYS A 106 -2.25 -1.01 -0.60
N CYS A 107 -0.98 -0.75 -0.27
CA CYS A 107 -0.21 0.42 -0.69
C CYS A 107 -0.70 1.76 -0.11
N ALA A 108 -1.59 1.75 0.88
CA ALA A 108 -1.93 2.95 1.65
C ALA A 108 -0.81 3.31 2.64
N CYS A 109 -0.66 4.61 2.92
CA CYS A 109 0.23 5.17 3.94
C CYS A 109 -0.59 6.01 4.92
#